data_AF-A0A3P8ZVJ8-F1
#
_entry.id   AF-A0A3P8ZVJ8-F1
#
_cell.length_a   1.000
_cell.length_b   1.000
_cell.length_c   1.000
_cell.angle_alpha   90.00
_cell.angle_beta   90.00
_cell.angle_gamma   90.00
#
_symmetry.space_group_name_H-M   'P 1'
#
loop_
_entity.id
_entity.type
_entity.pdbx_description
1 polymer ?
#
loop_
_entity_poly.entity_id
_entity_poly.type
_entity_poly.pdbx_seq_one_letter_code
_entity_poly.pdbx_strand_id
1 'polypeptide(L)'
;MSERGSFDTNVVTLTRFVLEEGRKAKGTGELTTLLNSICTAVKAISTAVRKAGIANLYGIAGSTNITGDQVKKLDILSNNLVINMIKSSFTSCVLISEEDDKAIIVEQDRRGKYVVCFDPLDGSSNIDCLASIGTIFAIYRKVTSTQPSLSTCRRRSSPRYKHTNCPCSI
;
A
#
# COMPACT_ATOMS: atom_id res chain seq x y z
N MET A 1 -30.61 40.17 17.35
CA MET A 1 -29.75 40.03 16.15
C MET A 1 -28.99 38.73 16.31
N SER A 2 -29.41 37.65 15.63
CA SER A 2 -28.68 36.37 15.67
C SER A 2 -27.44 36.50 14.80
N GLU A 3 -26.26 36.53 15.41
CA GLU A 3 -25.00 36.31 14.70
C GLU A 3 -25.03 34.89 14.14
N ARG A 4 -25.33 34.78 12.83
CA ARG A 4 -25.05 33.58 12.07
C ARG A 4 -23.53 33.46 12.03
N GLY A 5 -22.99 32.42 12.68
CA GLY A 5 -21.56 32.13 12.66
C GLY A 5 -21.01 32.20 11.24
N SER A 6 -19.90 32.91 11.07
CA SER A 6 -19.13 32.97 9.83
C SER A 6 -18.93 31.55 9.28
N PHE A 7 -19.14 31.35 7.97
CA PHE A 7 -18.91 30.04 7.34
C PHE A 7 -17.44 29.65 7.51
N ASP A 8 -17.18 28.56 8.24
CA ASP A 8 -15.84 28.00 8.33
C ASP A 8 -15.52 27.26 7.01
N THR A 9 -14.65 27.87 6.21
CA THR A 9 -14.17 27.33 4.94
C THR A 9 -12.89 26.52 5.08
N ASN A 10 -12.43 26.29 6.31
CA ASN A 10 -11.18 25.61 6.62
C ASN A 10 -11.31 24.08 6.50
N VAL A 11 -11.19 23.56 5.27
CA VAL A 11 -11.20 22.11 5.03
C VAL A 11 -9.84 21.49 5.35
N VAL A 12 -9.84 20.46 6.20
CA VAL A 12 -8.66 19.64 6.50
C VAL A 12 -8.64 18.43 5.57
N THR A 13 -7.75 18.46 4.59
CA THR A 13 -7.47 17.29 3.73
C THR A 13 -6.46 16.36 4.41
N LEU A 14 -6.42 15.10 4.00
CA LEU A 14 -5.43 14.15 4.50
C LEU A 14 -3.99 14.64 4.25
N THR A 15 -3.71 15.21 3.07
CA THR A 15 -2.41 15.79 2.76
C THR A 15 -2.06 16.93 3.73
N ARG A 16 -3.02 17.82 4.05
CA ARG A 16 -2.81 18.90 5.02
C ARG A 16 -2.54 18.36 6.42
N PHE A 17 -3.35 17.42 6.88
CA PHE A 17 -3.17 16.78 8.18
C PHE A 17 -1.78 16.14 8.31
N VAL A 18 -1.36 15.36 7.32
CA VAL A 18 -0.05 14.70 7.32
C VAL A 18 1.10 15.70 7.25
N LEU A 19 0.95 16.81 6.52
CA LEU A 19 1.94 17.89 6.49
C LEU A 19 2.07 18.58 7.84
N GLU A 20 0.96 18.89 8.51
CA GLU A 20 0.96 19.52 9.83
C GLU A 20 1.58 18.62 10.90
N GLU A 21 1.22 17.33 10.92
CA GLU A 21 1.84 16.34 11.82
C GLU A 21 3.32 16.11 11.51
N GLY A 22 3.70 16.07 10.24
CA GLY A 22 5.10 15.99 9.81
C GLY A 22 5.95 17.17 10.29
N ARG A 23 5.38 18.38 10.29
CA ARG A 23 6.02 19.59 10.83
C ARG A 23 6.22 19.50 12.34
N LYS A 24 5.20 19.04 13.09
CA LYS A 24 5.31 18.84 14.55
C LYS A 24 6.39 17.82 14.90
N ALA A 25 6.47 16.74 14.14
CA ALA A 25 7.47 15.68 14.32
C ALA A 25 8.90 16.08 13.86
N LYS A 26 9.08 17.26 13.27
CA LYS A 26 10.35 17.72 12.65
C LYS A 26 10.94 16.68 11.68
N GLY A 27 10.07 15.98 10.95
CA GLY A 27 10.45 14.94 10.01
C GLY A 27 11.03 15.52 8.71
N THR A 28 11.79 14.71 7.97
CA THR A 28 12.38 15.11 6.67
C THR A 28 11.36 15.28 5.54
N GLY A 29 10.06 15.02 5.78
CA GLY A 29 9.01 15.05 4.78
C GLY A 29 8.84 13.75 3.97
N GLU A 30 9.77 12.80 4.06
CA GLU A 30 9.69 11.54 3.30
C GLU A 30 8.43 10.72 3.61
N LEU A 31 8.01 10.65 4.87
CA LEU A 31 6.76 9.95 5.24
C LEU A 31 5.54 10.63 4.62
N THR A 32 5.56 11.96 4.51
CA THR A 32 4.47 12.71 3.90
C THR A 32 4.39 12.42 2.41
N THR A 33 5.53 12.37 1.71
CA THR A 33 5.60 11.94 0.30
C THR A 33 5.09 10.52 0.11
N LEU A 34 5.51 9.58 0.98
CA LEU A 34 5.04 8.19 0.95
C LEU A 34 3.52 8.09 1.10
N LEU A 35 2.95 8.77 2.09
CA LEU A 35 1.51 8.76 2.34
C LEU A 35 0.74 9.39 1.17
N ASN A 36 1.25 10.47 0.58
CA ASN A 36 0.64 11.07 -0.62
C ASN A 36 0.66 10.12 -1.83
N SER A 37 1.75 9.37 -2.04
CA SER A 37 1.81 8.32 -3.06
C SER A 37 0.79 7.22 -2.82
N ILE A 38 0.66 6.73 -1.58
CA ILE A 38 -0.35 5.72 -1.21
C ILE A 38 -1.76 6.27 -1.45
N CYS A 39 -2.06 7.52 -1.06
CA CYS A 39 -3.36 8.15 -1.32
C CYS A 39 -3.69 8.20 -2.82
N THR A 40 -2.68 8.41 -3.66
CA THR A 40 -2.85 8.44 -5.12
C THR A 40 -3.15 7.04 -5.66
N ALA A 41 -2.44 6.02 -5.18
CA ALA A 41 -2.73 4.62 -5.50
C ALA A 41 -4.16 4.22 -5.08
N VAL A 42 -4.58 4.55 -3.85
CA VAL A 42 -5.93 4.25 -3.33
C VAL A 42 -7.02 4.92 -4.17
N LYS A 43 -6.84 6.17 -4.59
CA LYS A 43 -7.80 6.85 -5.49
C LYS A 43 -7.89 6.17 -6.86
N ALA A 44 -6.76 5.72 -7.41
CA ALA A 44 -6.72 4.99 -8.68
C ALA A 44 -7.42 3.64 -8.56
N ILE A 45 -7.13 2.87 -7.50
CA ILE A 45 -7.80 1.59 -7.20
C ILE A 45 -9.30 1.81 -7.02
N SER A 46 -9.72 2.80 -6.22
CA SER A 46 -11.14 3.12 -6.02
C SER A 46 -11.86 3.42 -7.33
N THR A 47 -11.20 4.14 -8.25
CA THR A 47 -11.74 4.40 -9.58
C THR A 47 -11.85 3.13 -10.42
N ALA A 48 -10.84 2.26 -10.38
CA ALA A 48 -10.84 0.98 -11.08
C ALA A 48 -11.93 0.05 -10.55
N VAL A 49 -12.06 -0.09 -9.23
CA VAL A 49 -13.10 -0.90 -8.57
C VAL A 49 -14.50 -0.44 -8.99
N ARG A 50 -14.78 0.87 -8.95
CA ARG A 50 -16.09 1.41 -9.35
C ARG A 50 -16.41 1.22 -10.82
N LYS A 51 -15.39 1.12 -11.68
CA LYS A 51 -15.53 0.91 -13.13
C LYS A 51 -15.35 -0.54 -13.55
N ALA A 52 -15.10 -1.46 -12.61
CA ALA A 52 -14.69 -2.81 -12.92
C ALA A 52 -15.73 -3.58 -13.76
N GLY A 53 -17.01 -3.31 -13.54
CA GLY A 53 -18.10 -3.91 -14.33
C GLY A 53 -18.25 -3.39 -15.74
N ILE A 54 -17.85 -2.15 -15.99
CA ILE A 54 -17.92 -1.54 -17.33
C ILE A 54 -16.66 -1.90 -18.13
N ALA A 55 -15.52 -2.01 -17.46
CA ALA A 55 -14.23 -2.27 -18.08
C ALA A 55 -13.90 -3.77 -18.26
N ASN A 56 -14.87 -4.68 -18.06
CA ASN A 56 -14.66 -6.14 -18.08
C ASN A 56 -13.47 -6.57 -17.19
N LEU A 57 -13.27 -5.86 -16.07
CA LEU A 57 -12.25 -6.18 -15.07
C LEU A 57 -12.77 -7.22 -14.06
N TYR A 58 -14.09 -7.49 -14.05
CA TYR A 58 -14.64 -8.69 -13.42
C TYR A 58 -14.28 -9.90 -14.28
N GLY A 59 -13.35 -10.71 -13.79
CA GLY A 59 -12.94 -11.92 -14.48
C GLY A 59 -11.55 -12.39 -14.08
N ILE A 60 -11.31 -13.65 -14.42
CA ILE A 60 -10.10 -14.38 -14.13
C ILE A 60 -8.98 -13.82 -15.02
N ALA A 61 -7.82 -13.53 -14.45
CA ALA A 61 -6.65 -13.10 -15.22
C ALA A 61 -6.02 -14.24 -16.05
N GLY A 62 -6.55 -15.46 -15.91
CA GLY A 62 -6.01 -16.69 -16.52
C GLY A 62 -4.85 -17.30 -15.74
N SER A 63 -4.39 -16.65 -14.66
CA SER A 63 -3.33 -17.14 -13.78
C SER A 63 -3.90 -17.66 -12.46
N THR A 64 -3.25 -18.68 -11.89
CA THR A 64 -3.57 -19.27 -10.59
C THR A 64 -2.45 -18.88 -9.61
N ASN A 65 -2.78 -18.30 -8.45
CA ASN A 65 -1.80 -17.93 -7.44
C ASN A 65 -1.24 -19.17 -6.73
N ILE A 66 -0.11 -19.02 -6.03
CA ILE A 66 0.55 -20.07 -5.23
C ILE A 66 -0.35 -20.71 -4.15
N THR A 67 -1.40 -20.01 -3.72
CA THR A 67 -2.41 -20.47 -2.74
C THR A 67 -3.54 -21.28 -3.40
N GLY A 68 -3.56 -21.38 -4.73
CA GLY A 68 -4.57 -22.12 -5.50
C GLY A 68 -5.80 -21.30 -5.91
N ASP A 69 -5.87 -20.02 -5.52
CA ASP A 69 -6.95 -19.12 -5.89
C ASP A 69 -6.77 -18.55 -7.30
N GLN A 70 -7.89 -18.32 -7.99
CA GLN A 70 -7.91 -17.67 -9.29
C GLN A 70 -7.58 -16.19 -9.13
N VAL A 71 -6.48 -15.75 -9.75
CA VAL A 71 -6.05 -14.36 -9.66
C VAL A 71 -7.06 -13.48 -10.40
N LYS A 72 -7.65 -12.51 -9.70
CA LYS A 72 -8.56 -11.58 -10.36
C LYS A 72 -7.73 -10.49 -11.04
N LYS A 73 -8.18 -10.02 -12.20
CA LYS A 73 -7.50 -8.94 -12.94
C LYS A 73 -7.33 -7.67 -12.09
N LEU A 74 -8.26 -7.45 -11.16
CA LEU A 74 -8.25 -6.31 -10.27
C LEU A 74 -7.14 -6.39 -9.20
N ASP A 75 -6.76 -7.60 -8.79
CA ASP A 75 -5.68 -7.83 -7.83
C ASP A 75 -4.34 -7.45 -8.48
N ILE A 76 -4.09 -7.95 -9.69
CA ILE A 76 -2.90 -7.60 -10.49
C ILE A 76 -2.82 -6.10 -10.74
N LEU A 77 -3.94 -5.47 -11.10
CA LEU A 77 -4.00 -4.03 -11.34
C LEU A 77 -3.66 -3.25 -10.07
N SER A 78 -4.26 -3.62 -8.94
CA SER A 78 -4.08 -2.94 -7.66
C SER A 78 -2.64 -3.10 -7.16
N ASN A 79 -2.08 -4.31 -7.25
CA ASN A 79 -0.69 -4.58 -6.89
C ASN A 79 0.28 -3.70 -7.69
N ASN A 80 0.14 -3.69 -9.02
CA ASN A 80 0.99 -2.88 -9.90
C ASN A 80 0.87 -1.38 -9.61
N LEU A 81 -0.33 -0.88 -9.36
CA LEU A 81 -0.55 0.54 -9.02
C LEU A 81 0.17 0.92 -7.73
N VAL A 82 0.05 0.10 -6.67
CA VAL A 82 0.69 0.37 -5.38
C VAL A 82 2.21 0.31 -5.51
N ILE A 83 2.76 -0.73 -6.15
CA ILE A 83 4.21 -0.87 -6.36
C ILE A 83 4.76 0.34 -7.11
N ASN A 84 4.14 0.71 -8.23
CA ASN A 84 4.63 1.81 -9.06
C ASN A 84 4.59 3.16 -8.31
N MET A 85 3.49 3.45 -7.61
CA MET A 85 3.34 4.70 -6.85
C MET A 85 4.30 4.79 -5.66
N ILE A 86 4.56 3.67 -4.98
CA ILE A 86 5.50 3.66 -3.86
C ILE A 86 6.95 3.71 -4.36
N LYS A 87 7.30 3.03 -5.46
CA LYS A 87 8.63 3.14 -6.08
C LYS A 87 8.93 4.56 -6.55
N SER A 88 7.95 5.24 -7.15
CA SER A 88 8.10 6.62 -7.62
C SER A 88 8.17 7.65 -6.48
N SER A 89 7.93 7.25 -5.23
CA SER A 89 7.98 8.15 -4.07
C SER A 89 9.40 8.42 -3.56
N PHE A 90 10.40 7.64 -4.00
CA PHE A 90 11.81 7.71 -3.52
C PHE A 90 12.00 7.52 -2.01
N THR A 91 10.98 6.99 -1.31
CA THR A 91 10.96 6.95 0.17
C THR A 91 11.05 5.54 0.73
N SER A 92 10.86 4.51 -0.11
CA SER A 92 10.84 3.11 0.29
C SER A 92 12.09 2.36 -0.16
N CYS A 93 12.43 1.28 0.54
CA CYS A 93 13.57 0.42 0.21
C CYS A 93 13.17 -1.04 -0.04
N VAL A 94 12.15 -1.51 0.68
CA VAL A 94 11.62 -2.88 0.56
C VAL A 94 10.10 -2.78 0.57
N LEU A 95 9.49 -3.50 -0.36
CA LEU A 95 8.05 -3.64 -0.48
C LEU A 95 7.68 -5.11 -0.31
N ILE A 96 6.62 -5.37 0.46
CA ILE A 96 6.07 -6.70 0.68
C ILE A 96 4.59 -6.62 0.31
N SER A 97 4.21 -7.34 -0.74
CA SER A 97 2.82 -7.49 -1.15
C SER A 97 2.30 -8.84 -0.70
N GLU A 98 0.99 -8.96 -0.54
CA GLU A 98 0.32 -10.27 -0.41
C GLU A 98 0.42 -11.06 -1.72
N GLU A 99 0.36 -10.37 -2.87
CA GLU A 99 0.33 -10.95 -4.22
C GLU A 99 1.71 -11.37 -4.78
N ASP A 100 2.81 -11.04 -4.07
CA ASP A 100 4.17 -11.33 -4.51
C ASP A 100 4.89 -12.26 -3.51
N ASP A 101 5.36 -13.41 -4.00
CA ASP A 101 6.08 -14.41 -3.19
C ASP A 101 7.36 -13.87 -2.54
N LYS A 102 8.00 -12.89 -3.20
CA LYS A 102 9.31 -12.35 -2.83
C LYS A 102 9.19 -10.88 -2.51
N ALA A 103 9.87 -10.45 -1.46
CA ALA A 103 9.99 -9.03 -1.16
C ALA A 103 10.65 -8.29 -2.33
N ILE A 104 10.00 -7.21 -2.76
CA ILE A 104 10.47 -6.38 -3.87
C ILE A 104 11.48 -5.38 -3.31
N ILE A 105 12.71 -5.49 -3.76
CA ILE A 105 13.80 -4.58 -3.39
C ILE A 105 13.79 -3.41 -4.37
N VAL A 106 13.67 -2.19 -3.85
CA VAL A 106 13.69 -0.96 -4.67
C VAL A 106 15.09 -0.71 -5.23
N GLU A 107 15.16 -0.19 -6.46
CA GLU A 107 16.43 0.13 -7.13
C GLU A 107 17.23 1.20 -6.35
N GLN A 108 18.56 1.16 -6.44
CA GLN A 108 19.43 1.95 -5.56
C GLN A 108 19.27 3.47 -5.72
N ASP A 109 18.89 3.92 -6.91
CA ASP A 109 18.56 5.30 -7.27
C ASP A 109 17.23 5.81 -6.68
N ARG A 110 16.33 4.89 -6.28
CA ARG A 110 14.99 5.21 -5.75
C ARG A 110 14.78 4.80 -4.30
N ARG A 111 15.85 4.39 -3.61
CA ARG A 111 15.78 3.92 -2.22
C ARG A 111 15.59 5.06 -1.23
N GLY A 112 14.58 4.90 -0.38
CA GLY A 112 14.45 5.66 0.86
C GLY A 112 14.59 4.80 2.11
N LYS A 113 14.07 5.28 3.24
CA LYS A 113 14.27 4.67 4.57
C LYS A 113 13.12 3.80 5.07
N TYR A 114 12.02 3.68 4.31
CA TYR A 114 10.84 2.96 4.74
C TYR A 114 10.73 1.57 4.13
N VAL A 115 10.20 0.62 4.90
CA VAL A 115 9.74 -0.68 4.44
C VAL A 115 8.22 -0.65 4.46
N VAL A 116 7.57 -1.04 3.37
CA VAL A 116 6.11 -1.01 3.26
C VAL A 116 5.59 -2.41 3.03
N CYS A 117 4.73 -2.88 3.93
CA CYS A 117 3.95 -4.09 3.73
C CYS A 117 2.53 -3.69 3.35
N PHE A 118 1.95 -4.29 2.33
CA PHE A 118 0.59 -3.96 1.92
C PHE A 118 -0.15 -5.19 1.38
N ASP A 119 -1.46 -5.13 1.52
CA ASP A 119 -2.43 -5.96 0.82
C ASP A 119 -3.15 -5.01 -0.16
N PRO A 120 -2.90 -5.14 -1.47
CA PRO A 120 -3.43 -4.20 -2.45
C PRO A 120 -4.96 -4.24 -2.53
N LEU A 121 -5.57 -5.40 -2.28
CA LEU A 121 -7.01 -5.59 -2.39
C LEU A 121 -7.53 -6.70 -1.47
N ASP A 122 -7.77 -6.34 -0.21
CA ASP A 122 -8.38 -7.24 0.79
C ASP A 122 -9.86 -7.49 0.47
N GLY A 123 -10.27 -8.75 0.56
CA GLY A 123 -11.63 -9.18 0.25
C GLY A 123 -11.93 -9.28 -1.25
N SER A 124 -10.91 -9.49 -2.09
CA SER A 124 -11.07 -9.65 -3.54
C SER A 124 -12.10 -10.72 -3.93
N SER A 125 -12.25 -11.77 -3.12
CA SER A 125 -13.30 -12.80 -3.26
C SER A 125 -14.72 -12.23 -3.34
N ASN A 126 -15.00 -11.12 -2.65
CA ASN A 126 -16.31 -10.48 -2.58
C ASN A 126 -16.56 -9.40 -3.66
N ILE A 127 -15.66 -9.25 -4.63
CA ILE A 127 -15.82 -8.27 -5.72
C ILE A 127 -17.11 -8.52 -6.51
N ASP A 128 -17.45 -9.79 -6.77
CA ASP A 128 -18.57 -10.19 -7.63
C ASP A 128 -19.94 -9.96 -6.96
N CYS A 129 -19.98 -9.89 -5.62
CA CYS A 129 -21.18 -9.57 -4.85
C CYS A 129 -21.27 -8.10 -4.42
N LEU A 130 -20.36 -7.24 -4.92
CA LEU A 130 -20.29 -5.81 -4.59
C LEU A 130 -20.19 -5.52 -3.08
N ALA A 131 -19.60 -6.44 -2.31
CA ALA A 131 -19.37 -6.18 -0.90
C ALA A 131 -18.22 -5.18 -0.70
N SER A 132 -18.05 -4.75 0.55
CA SER A 132 -16.94 -3.85 0.89
C SER A 132 -15.60 -4.56 0.75
N ILE A 133 -14.70 -3.94 0.00
CA ILE A 133 -13.30 -4.35 -0.17
C ILE A 133 -12.39 -3.17 0.22
N GLY A 134 -11.12 -3.45 0.48
CA GLY A 134 -10.19 -2.42 0.97
C GLY A 134 -8.74 -2.67 0.59
N THR A 135 -7.87 -1.74 0.96
CA THR A 135 -6.41 -1.87 0.83
C THR A 135 -5.82 -1.71 2.21
N ILE A 136 -4.95 -2.63 2.63
CA ILE A 136 -4.29 -2.60 3.93
C ILE A 136 -2.83 -2.25 3.72
N PHE A 137 -2.24 -1.40 4.55
CA PHE A 137 -0.81 -1.12 4.50
C PHE A 137 -0.22 -0.87 5.88
N ALA A 138 1.07 -1.14 6.01
CA ALA A 138 1.88 -0.91 7.19
C ALA A 138 3.24 -0.36 6.77
N ILE A 139 3.69 0.70 7.45
CA ILE A 139 4.95 1.38 7.17
C ILE A 139 5.88 1.17 8.35
N TYR A 140 7.07 0.62 8.07
CA TYR A 140 8.14 0.42 9.04
C TYR A 140 9.34 1.28 8.65
N ARG A 141 10.11 1.74 9.64
CA ARG A 141 11.40 2.39 9.39
C ARG A 141 12.48 1.32 9.32
N LYS A 142 13.35 1.38 8.32
CA LYS A 142 14.52 0.51 8.21
C LYS A 142 15.46 0.76 9.41
N VAL A 143 15.79 -0.31 10.14
CA VAL A 143 16.59 -0.25 11.38
C VAL A 143 18.08 -0.55 11.12
N THR A 144 18.40 -1.31 10.06
CA THR A 144 19.76 -1.73 9.73
C THR A 144 20.41 -0.86 8.66
N SER A 145 21.71 -0.57 8.78
CA SER A 145 22.51 0.19 7.79
C SER A 145 23.00 -0.65 6.60
N THR A 146 22.83 -1.97 6.65
CA THR A 146 23.25 -2.91 5.59
C THR A 146 22.32 -2.90 4.38
N GLN A 147 22.80 -3.42 3.24
CA GLN A 147 21.96 -3.60 2.05
C GLN A 147 20.67 -4.36 2.41
N PRO A 148 19.51 -3.96 1.88
CA PRO A 148 18.25 -4.61 2.19
C PRO A 148 18.30 -6.07 1.71
N SER A 149 18.48 -7.00 2.65
CA SER A 149 18.30 -8.44 2.44
C SER A 149 16.96 -8.87 3.04
N LEU A 150 16.42 -10.01 2.59
CA LEU A 150 15.16 -10.62 3.10
C LEU A 150 15.14 -10.75 4.64
N SER A 151 16.31 -10.89 5.27
CA SER A 151 16.48 -10.96 6.73
C SER A 151 16.25 -9.62 7.47
N THR A 152 16.10 -8.50 6.75
CA THR A 152 15.83 -7.18 7.35
C THR A 152 14.42 -7.11 7.97
N CYS A 153 13.52 -7.98 7.51
CA CYS A 153 12.15 -8.12 8.00
C CYS A 153 12.11 -8.99 9.28
N ARG A 154 12.97 -8.71 10.26
CA ARG A 154 12.98 -9.44 11.53
C ARG A 154 11.80 -8.96 12.39
N ARG A 155 10.70 -9.71 12.35
CA ARG A 155 9.47 -9.42 13.10
C ARG A 155 9.67 -9.63 14.61
N ARG A 156 9.27 -8.65 15.43
CA ARG A 156 8.57 -8.95 16.69
C ARG A 156 7.22 -9.57 16.30
N SER A 157 7.01 -10.80 16.73
CA SER A 157 5.87 -11.69 16.50
C SER A 157 4.51 -10.99 16.30
N SER A 158 3.85 -11.22 15.16
CA SER A 158 2.40 -11.08 15.01
C SER A 158 1.86 -12.25 14.18
N PRO A 159 0.71 -12.87 14.53
CA PRO A 159 0.40 -14.24 14.10
C PRO A 159 -0.15 -14.39 12.68
N ARG A 160 -0.36 -13.29 11.94
CA ARG A 160 -1.23 -13.28 10.75
C ARG A 160 -0.52 -13.46 9.39
N TYR A 161 0.81 -13.55 9.38
CA TYR A 161 1.63 -13.73 8.17
C TYR A 161 2.60 -14.88 8.45
N LYS A 162 2.11 -16.12 8.32
CA LYS A 162 2.91 -17.35 8.47
C LYS A 162 3.12 -18.09 7.15
N HIS A 163 2.54 -17.63 6.04
CA HIS A 163 2.49 -18.41 4.79
C HIS A 163 3.34 -17.88 3.63
N THR A 164 4.01 -16.73 3.76
CA THR A 164 5.08 -16.41 2.81
C THR A 164 6.32 -17.20 3.19
N ASN A 165 6.69 -18.17 2.35
CA ASN A 165 7.92 -18.98 2.47
C ASN A 165 9.15 -18.08 2.32
N CYS A 166 9.46 -17.32 3.37
CA CYS A 166 10.78 -16.75 3.61
C CYS A 166 11.70 -17.90 4.00
N PRO A 167 12.86 -18.09 3.33
CA PRO A 167 13.82 -19.15 3.63
C PRO A 167 14.64 -18.79 4.88
N CYS A 168 13.96 -18.68 6.02
CA CYS A 168 14.54 -18.57 7.35
C CYS A 168 13.86 -19.61 8.26
N SER A 169 13.95 -20.87 7.86
CA SER A 169 13.69 -22.01 8.75
C SER A 169 14.96 -22.29 9.53
N ILE A 170 14.88 -22.25 10.86
CA ILE A 170 15.72 -23.14 11.68
C ILE A 170 15.23 -24.56 11.43
#